data_AF-A0A7C8MT92-F1
#
_entry.id   AF-A0A7C8MT92-F1
#
_cell.length_a   1.000
_cell.length_b   1.000
_cell.length_c   1.000
_cell.angle_alpha   90.00
_cell.angle_beta   90.00
_cell.angle_gamma   90.00
#
_symmetry.space_group_name_H-M   'P 1'
#
loop_
_entity.id
_entity.type
_entity.pdbx_description
1 polymer ?
#
loop_
_entity_poly.entity_id
_entity_poly.type
_entity_poly.pdbx_seq_one_letter_code
_entity_poly.pdbx_strand_id
1 'polypeptide(L)'
;MSHPTHPATVHFPITLTAITGALDAIYYASKHPATAGVVATTVKTLGLQLTPSAFPILSYYTSLLTVLASLPAVLSGAWELMPVIQRDGLSSKKAQVGVLHALINDISVFGATYNYWTRRNAAGFEPSTANIFISAVLAVPATFFAAYLGGHLVYVYGMGIGRGSSKAKKSN
;
A
#
# COMPACT_ATOMS: atom_id res chain seq x y z
N MET A 1 22.00 5.97 17.44
CA MET A 1 20.73 5.21 17.35
C MET A 1 20.04 5.70 16.09
N SER A 2 19.97 4.90 15.03
CA SER A 2 19.20 5.28 13.84
C SER A 2 17.73 4.92 14.05
N HIS A 3 16.83 5.83 13.70
CA HIS A 3 15.39 5.55 13.70
C HIS A 3 15.07 4.50 12.63
N PRO A 4 14.06 3.64 12.82
CA PRO A 4 13.63 2.70 11.79
C PRO A 4 13.14 3.48 10.57
N THR A 5 13.61 3.09 9.39
CA THR A 5 13.32 3.77 8.11
C THR A 5 12.05 3.22 7.49
N HIS A 6 11.75 1.93 7.70
CA HIS A 6 10.58 1.28 7.14
C HIS A 6 9.27 1.96 7.54
N PRO A 7 9.00 2.27 8.83
CA PRO A 7 7.78 2.97 9.22
C PRO A 7 7.63 4.34 8.54
N ALA A 8 8.71 5.05 8.21
CA ALA A 8 8.60 6.31 7.48
C ALA A 8 8.23 6.10 6.00
N THR A 9 8.82 5.10 5.36
CA THR A 9 8.68 4.86 3.91
C THR A 9 7.39 4.12 3.52
N VAL A 10 6.79 3.32 4.40
CA VAL A 10 5.59 2.53 4.06
C VAL A 10 4.32 3.35 3.82
N HIS A 11 4.23 4.57 4.36
CA HIS A 11 3.02 5.39 4.22
C HIS A 11 2.74 5.79 2.77
N PHE A 12 3.79 5.96 1.96
CA PHE A 12 3.67 6.33 0.55
C PHE A 12 2.97 5.23 -0.28
N PRO A 13 3.49 3.99 -0.37
CA PRO A 13 2.81 2.94 -1.14
C PRO A 13 1.44 2.57 -0.55
N ILE A 14 1.23 2.66 0.77
CA ILE A 14 -0.10 2.46 1.37
C ILE A 14 -1.11 3.48 0.82
N THR A 15 -0.76 4.77 0.89
CA THR A 15 -1.63 5.86 0.46
C THR A 15 -1.89 5.79 -1.04
N LEU A 16 -0.84 5.55 -1.83
CA LEU A 16 -0.95 5.48 -3.28
C LEU A 16 -1.77 4.26 -3.75
N THR A 17 -1.68 3.13 -3.05
CA THR A 17 -2.55 1.96 -3.33
C THR A 17 -4.01 2.30 -3.04
N ALA A 18 -4.28 2.93 -1.89
CA ALA A 18 -5.64 3.35 -1.52
C ALA A 18 -6.24 4.32 -2.54
N ILE A 19 -5.47 5.33 -2.96
CA ILE A 19 -5.88 6.28 -4.00
C ILE A 19 -6.11 5.56 -5.34
N THR A 20 -5.22 4.67 -5.75
CA THR A 20 -5.34 3.92 -7.01
C THR A 20 -6.63 3.11 -7.06
N GLY A 21 -6.90 2.31 -6.03
CA GLY A 21 -8.13 1.52 -5.97
C GLY A 21 -9.39 2.37 -5.87
N ALA A 22 -9.35 3.49 -5.13
CA ALA A 22 -10.47 4.43 -5.06
C ALA A 22 -10.78 5.04 -6.44
N LEU A 23 -9.76 5.47 -7.18
CA LEU A 23 -9.93 6.04 -8.52
C LEU A 23 -10.49 5.02 -9.52
N ASP A 24 -9.99 3.78 -9.51
CA ASP A 24 -10.52 2.71 -10.38
C ASP A 24 -11.96 2.33 -9.99
N ALA A 25 -12.29 2.30 -8.70
CA ALA A 25 -13.65 2.06 -8.22
C ALA A 25 -14.61 3.19 -8.62
N ILE A 26 -14.18 4.46 -8.50
CA ILE A 26 -14.96 5.62 -8.92
C ILE A 26 -15.16 5.61 -10.44
N TYR A 27 -14.13 5.26 -11.21
CA TYR A 27 -14.27 5.10 -12.66
C TYR A 27 -15.32 4.05 -13.01
N TYR A 28 -15.25 2.86 -12.40
CA TYR A 28 -16.25 1.81 -12.58
C TYR A 28 -17.66 2.30 -12.21
N ALA A 29 -17.80 2.92 -11.04
CA ALA A 29 -19.08 3.47 -10.57
C ALA A 29 -19.62 4.58 -11.48
N SER A 30 -18.76 5.36 -12.13
CA SER A 30 -19.15 6.42 -13.06
C SER A 30 -19.72 5.89 -14.38
N LYS A 31 -19.36 4.66 -14.75
CA LYS A 31 -19.82 3.99 -15.98
C LYS A 31 -21.05 3.10 -15.73
N HIS A 32 -21.24 2.64 -14.50
CA HIS A 32 -22.32 1.71 -14.18
C HIS A 32 -23.68 2.45 -14.03
N PRO A 33 -24.76 2.04 -14.73
CA PRO A 33 -26.03 2.77 -14.76
C PRO A 33 -26.63 3.08 -13.38
N ALA A 34 -26.52 2.14 -12.45
CA ALA A 34 -27.05 2.29 -11.09
C ALA A 34 -26.32 3.33 -10.23
N THR A 35 -25.08 3.69 -10.56
CA THR A 35 -24.21 4.54 -9.71
C THR A 35 -23.72 5.80 -10.42
N ALA A 36 -23.79 5.87 -11.75
CA ALA A 36 -23.29 6.98 -12.55
C ALA A 36 -23.86 8.34 -12.12
N GLY A 37 -25.17 8.41 -11.85
CA GLY A 37 -25.85 9.64 -11.41
C GLY A 37 -25.36 10.13 -10.04
N VAL A 38 -25.05 9.19 -9.13
CA VAL A 38 -24.50 9.52 -7.81
C VAL A 38 -23.11 10.11 -7.96
N VAL A 39 -22.23 9.45 -8.74
CA VAL A 39 -20.87 9.95 -8.98
C VAL A 39 -20.89 11.34 -9.61
N ALA A 40 -21.72 11.56 -10.65
CA ALA A 40 -21.84 12.86 -11.30
C ALA A 40 -22.31 13.96 -10.33
N THR A 41 -23.29 13.64 -9.48
CA THR A 41 -23.79 14.57 -8.45
C THR A 41 -22.72 14.88 -7.42
N THR A 42 -22.03 13.86 -6.88
CA THR A 42 -20.96 14.04 -5.89
C THR A 42 -19.82 14.90 -6.44
N VAL A 43 -19.34 14.63 -7.67
CA VAL A 43 -18.28 15.42 -8.32
C VAL A 43 -18.71 16.89 -8.45
N LYS A 44 -19.96 17.13 -8.88
CA LYS A 44 -20.53 18.48 -8.99
C LYS A 44 -20.65 19.18 -7.63
N THR A 45 -21.16 18.50 -6.61
CA THR A 45 -21.34 19.03 -5.25
C THR A 45 -20.01 19.40 -4.61
N LEU A 46 -18.96 18.61 -4.84
CA LEU A 46 -17.61 18.89 -4.35
C LEU A 46 -16.89 19.98 -5.15
N GLY A 47 -17.52 20.55 -6.19
CA GLY A 47 -16.92 21.57 -7.05
C GLY A 47 -15.74 21.05 -7.87
N LEU A 48 -15.63 19.73 -8.05
CA LEU A 48 -14.52 19.10 -8.76
C LEU A 48 -14.77 19.18 -10.28
N GLN A 49 -13.86 19.82 -11.00
CA GLN A 49 -13.89 19.87 -12.47
C GLN A 49 -13.27 18.61 -13.09
N LEU A 50 -13.70 17.43 -12.63
CA LEU A 50 -13.21 16.14 -13.09
C LEU A 50 -14.20 15.50 -14.06
N THR A 51 -13.71 15.13 -15.24
CA THR A 51 -14.45 14.29 -16.18
C THR A 51 -14.20 12.80 -15.84
N PRO A 52 -15.14 11.88 -16.17
CA PRO A 52 -14.92 10.45 -15.94
C PRO A 52 -13.63 9.89 -16.54
N SER A 53 -13.16 10.44 -17.67
CA SER A 53 -11.89 10.09 -18.30
C SER A 53 -10.64 10.48 -17.50
N ALA A 54 -10.76 11.37 -16.51
CA ALA A 54 -9.63 11.74 -15.65
C ALA A 54 -9.28 10.63 -14.65
N PHE A 55 -10.25 9.85 -14.18
CA PHE A 55 -10.01 8.81 -13.16
C PHE A 55 -9.03 7.73 -13.63
N PRO A 56 -9.15 7.15 -14.86
CA PRO A 56 -8.15 6.22 -15.37
C PRO A 56 -6.74 6.82 -15.48
N ILE A 57 -6.61 8.06 -15.94
CA ILE A 57 -5.31 8.72 -16.08
C ILE A 57 -4.65 8.85 -14.70
N LEU A 58 -5.40 9.33 -13.71
CA LEU A 58 -4.91 9.47 -12.35
C LEU A 58 -4.54 8.11 -11.75
N SER A 59 -5.42 7.10 -11.88
CA SER A 59 -5.18 5.78 -11.29
C SER A 59 -3.98 5.07 -11.92
N TYR A 60 -3.71 5.31 -13.20
CA TYR A 60 -2.54 4.79 -13.90
C TYR A 60 -1.24 5.38 -13.32
N TYR A 61 -1.16 6.70 -13.17
CA TYR A 61 0.02 7.34 -12.61
C TYR A 61 0.20 7.04 -11.13
N THR A 62 -0.87 6.92 -10.35
CA THR A 62 -0.76 6.48 -8.96
C THR A 62 -0.36 5.02 -8.83
N SER A 63 -0.71 4.15 -9.79
CA SER A 63 -0.18 2.78 -9.86
C SER A 63 1.33 2.79 -10.05
N LEU A 64 1.84 3.61 -10.99
CA LEU A 64 3.29 3.78 -11.19
C LEU A 64 3.98 4.32 -9.95
N LEU A 65 3.42 5.38 -9.33
CA LEU A 65 3.96 5.93 -8.09
C LEU A 65 3.95 4.91 -6.96
N THR A 66 2.93 4.04 -6.88
CA THR A 66 2.88 2.94 -5.90
C THR A 66 4.08 2.02 -6.09
N VAL A 67 4.38 1.61 -7.32
CA VAL A 67 5.54 0.77 -7.64
C VAL A 67 6.84 1.45 -7.22
N LEU A 68 7.03 2.71 -7.60
CA LEU A 68 8.25 3.47 -7.28
C LEU A 68 8.42 3.67 -5.77
N ALA A 69 7.35 4.03 -5.07
CA ALA A 69 7.35 4.24 -3.62
C ALA A 69 7.51 2.94 -2.82
N SER A 70 7.15 1.79 -3.42
CA SER A 70 7.34 0.49 -2.80
C SER A 70 8.80 0.07 -2.72
N LEU A 71 9.67 0.55 -3.62
CA LEU A 71 11.09 0.20 -3.62
C LEU A 71 11.79 0.53 -2.29
N PRO A 72 11.79 1.78 -1.78
CA PRO A 72 12.41 2.07 -0.49
C PRO A 72 11.71 1.37 0.69
N ALA A 73 10.39 1.16 0.63
CA ALA A 73 9.63 0.48 1.67
C ALA A 73 10.00 -1.01 1.79
N VAL A 74 10.10 -1.71 0.66
CA VAL A 74 10.49 -3.13 0.60
C VAL A 74 11.94 -3.30 1.07
N LEU A 75 12.86 -2.47 0.57
CA LEU A 75 14.28 -2.57 0.93
C LEU A 75 14.51 -2.31 2.43
N SER A 76 13.93 -1.23 2.96
CA SER A 76 14.04 -0.93 4.39
C SER A 76 13.35 -1.99 5.27
N GLY A 77 12.19 -2.52 4.85
CA GLY A 77 11.49 -3.58 5.57
C GLY A 77 12.29 -4.88 5.61
N ALA A 78 12.88 -5.28 4.48
CA ALA A 78 13.75 -6.45 4.41
C ALA A 78 14.98 -6.30 5.31
N TRP A 79 15.63 -5.13 5.30
CA TRP A 79 16.76 -4.83 6.18
C TRP A 79 16.40 -4.85 7.67
N GLU A 80 15.21 -4.39 8.05
CA GLU A 80 14.77 -4.40 9.44
C GLU A 80 14.29 -5.78 9.91
N LEU A 81 13.74 -6.61 9.01
CA LEU A 81 13.26 -7.96 9.31
C LEU A 81 14.40 -9.00 9.37
N MET A 82 15.42 -8.87 8.51
CA MET A 82 16.50 -9.87 8.39
C MET A 82 17.20 -10.18 9.73
N PRO A 83 17.59 -9.19 10.56
CA PRO A 83 18.20 -9.46 11.86
C PRO A 83 17.27 -10.18 12.84
N VAL A 84 15.94 -9.97 12.73
CA VAL A 84 14.96 -10.69 13.55
C VAL A 84 14.91 -12.15 13.14
N ILE A 85 14.89 -12.46 11.84
CA ILE A 85 14.93 -13.83 11.34
C ILE A 85 16.23 -14.53 11.77
N GLN A 86 17.36 -13.85 11.63
CA GLN A 86 18.66 -14.40 11.99
C GLN A 86 18.80 -14.67 13.51
N ARG A 87 18.25 -13.79 14.35
CA ARG A 87 18.33 -13.90 15.81
C ARG A 87 17.31 -14.87 16.40
N ASP A 88 16.05 -14.76 15.96
CA ASP A 88 14.90 -15.42 16.61
C ASP A 88 14.40 -16.64 15.80
N GLY A 89 14.87 -16.81 14.56
CA GLY A 89 14.41 -17.86 13.65
C GLY A 89 13.02 -17.60 13.07
N LEU A 90 12.69 -18.31 11.97
CA LEU A 90 11.37 -18.27 11.33
C LEU A 90 10.26 -18.92 12.15
N SER A 91 10.60 -19.66 13.21
CA SER A 91 9.63 -20.23 14.16
C SER A 91 9.06 -19.17 15.12
N SER A 92 9.73 -18.03 15.28
CA SER A 92 9.24 -16.96 16.16
C SER A 92 8.00 -16.28 15.57
N LYS A 93 7.00 -16.00 16.42
CA LYS A 93 5.77 -15.31 15.99
C LYS A 93 6.05 -13.93 15.37
N LYS A 94 7.05 -13.22 15.89
CA LYS A 94 7.50 -11.94 15.35
C LYS A 94 8.02 -12.07 13.91
N ALA A 95 8.87 -13.07 13.64
CA ALA A 95 9.37 -13.32 12.28
C ALA A 95 8.23 -13.77 11.35
N GLN A 96 7.33 -14.65 11.82
CA GLN A 96 6.18 -15.12 11.03
C GLN A 96 5.26 -13.97 10.62
N VAL A 97 4.91 -13.08 11.56
CA VAL A 97 4.09 -11.90 11.25
C VAL A 97 4.82 -10.93 10.32
N GLY A 98 6.14 -10.76 10.49
CA GLY A 98 6.97 -9.95 9.59
C GLY A 98 6.99 -10.47 8.16
N VAL A 99 7.17 -11.78 7.98
CA VAL A 99 7.12 -12.44 6.67
C VAL A 99 5.72 -12.34 6.07
N LEU A 100 4.66 -12.62 6.85
CA LEU A 100 3.29 -12.49 6.39
C LEU A 100 2.97 -11.05 5.94
N HIS A 101 3.39 -10.06 6.72
CA HIS A 101 3.26 -8.64 6.36
C HIS A 101 3.92 -8.34 5.02
N ALA A 102 5.14 -8.82 4.79
CA ALA A 102 5.83 -8.64 3.51
C ALA A 102 5.07 -9.31 2.35
N LEU A 103 4.69 -10.59 2.50
CA LEU A 103 3.99 -11.35 1.47
C LEU A 103 2.63 -10.74 1.09
N ILE A 104 1.89 -10.20 2.05
CA ILE A 104 0.62 -9.52 1.76
C ILE A 104 0.86 -8.19 1.03
N ASN A 105 1.92 -7.43 1.37
CA ASN A 105 2.26 -6.22 0.61
C ASN A 105 2.69 -6.54 -0.83
N ASP A 106 3.34 -7.69 -1.07
CA ASP A 106 3.74 -8.10 -2.42
C ASP A 106 2.52 -8.21 -3.36
N ILE A 107 1.35 -8.59 -2.85
CA ILE A 107 0.09 -8.58 -3.61
C ILE A 107 -0.19 -7.19 -4.17
N SER A 108 -0.04 -6.14 -3.35
CA SER A 108 -0.28 -4.75 -3.74
C SER A 108 0.78 -4.24 -4.73
N VAL A 109 2.06 -4.60 -4.52
CA VAL A 109 3.15 -4.23 -5.44
C VAL A 109 2.97 -4.88 -6.81
N PHE A 110 2.69 -6.19 -6.83
CA PHE A 110 2.44 -6.91 -8.07
C PHE A 110 1.15 -6.44 -8.75
N GLY A 111 0.10 -6.14 -7.98
CA GLY A 111 -1.15 -5.59 -8.50
C GLY A 111 -0.96 -4.22 -9.16
N ALA A 112 -0.21 -3.32 -8.52
CA ALA A 112 0.13 -2.01 -9.08
C ALA A 112 1.02 -2.15 -10.33
N THR A 113 1.99 -3.07 -10.30
CA THR A 113 2.86 -3.37 -11.45
C THR A 113 2.05 -3.91 -12.63
N TYR A 114 1.13 -4.85 -12.39
CA TYR A 114 0.23 -5.38 -13.39
C TYR A 114 -0.64 -4.26 -13.99
N ASN A 115 -1.27 -3.44 -13.16
CA ASN A 115 -2.11 -2.34 -13.63
C ASN A 115 -1.33 -1.32 -14.47
N TYR A 116 -0.14 -0.92 -14.03
CA TYR A 116 0.74 -0.07 -14.83
C TYR A 116 1.09 -0.73 -16.17
N TRP A 117 1.56 -1.99 -16.13
CA TRP A 117 2.07 -2.68 -17.30
C TRP A 117 1.00 -2.93 -18.37
N THR A 118 -0.19 -3.40 -17.98
CA THR A 118 -1.23 -3.75 -18.95
C THR A 118 -1.94 -2.54 -19.54
N ARG A 119 -2.02 -1.43 -18.79
CA ARG A 119 -2.77 -0.24 -19.20
C ARG A 119 -1.93 0.76 -20.02
N ARG A 120 -0.59 0.67 -19.98
CA ARG A 120 0.31 1.66 -20.62
C ARG A 120 0.09 1.91 -22.11
N ASN A 121 -0.47 0.94 -22.83
CA ASN A 121 -0.77 1.03 -24.26
C ASN A 121 -2.26 1.16 -24.56
N ALA A 122 -3.12 1.18 -23.52
CA ALA A 122 -4.55 1.37 -23.68
C ALA A 122 -4.87 2.85 -23.89
N ALA A 123 -5.82 3.15 -24.77
CA ALA A 123 -6.29 4.52 -24.99
C ALA A 123 -6.80 5.11 -23.66
N GLY A 124 -6.32 6.30 -23.30
CA GLY A 124 -6.67 6.95 -22.03
C GLY A 124 -6.26 6.19 -20.77
N PHE A 125 -5.39 5.18 -20.90
CA PHE A 125 -5.04 4.24 -19.83
C PHE A 125 -6.26 3.56 -19.20
N GLU A 126 -7.34 3.33 -19.95
CA GLU A 126 -8.56 2.75 -19.40
C GLU A 126 -8.30 1.36 -18.76
N PRO A 127 -8.76 1.13 -17.51
CA PRO A 127 -8.60 -0.16 -16.86
C PRO A 127 -9.63 -1.16 -17.40
N SER A 128 -9.20 -2.41 -17.61
CA SER A 128 -10.12 -3.54 -17.79
C SER A 128 -10.83 -3.89 -16.48
N THR A 129 -11.87 -4.74 -16.53
CA THR A 129 -12.50 -5.31 -15.33
C THR A 129 -11.49 -6.01 -14.43
N ALA A 130 -10.52 -6.71 -15.01
CA ALA A 130 -9.44 -7.35 -14.25
C ALA A 130 -8.57 -6.32 -13.53
N ASN A 131 -8.24 -5.20 -14.18
CA ASN A 131 -7.46 -4.14 -13.55
C ASN A 131 -8.18 -3.52 -12.35
N ILE A 132 -9.48 -3.24 -12.50
CA ILE A 132 -10.33 -2.69 -11.43
C ILE A 132 -10.43 -3.68 -10.27
N PHE A 133 -10.66 -4.96 -10.56
CA PHE A 133 -10.70 -5.99 -9.53
C PHE A 133 -9.39 -6.06 -8.74
N ILE A 134 -8.26 -6.07 -9.45
CA ILE A 134 -6.93 -6.13 -8.83
C ILE A 134 -6.65 -4.89 -7.96
N SER A 135 -6.92 -3.67 -8.42
CA SER A 135 -6.67 -2.48 -7.60
C SER A 135 -7.66 -2.32 -6.46
N ALA A 136 -8.97 -2.34 -6.75
CA ALA A 136 -10.00 -1.96 -5.78
C ALA A 136 -10.40 -3.09 -4.84
N VAL A 137 -10.45 -4.33 -5.31
CA VAL A 137 -10.98 -5.47 -4.55
C VAL A 137 -9.86 -6.30 -3.91
N LEU A 138 -8.71 -6.42 -4.58
CA LEU A 138 -7.58 -7.21 -4.08
C LEU A 138 -6.56 -6.33 -3.33
N ALA A 139 -5.94 -5.37 -4.03
CA ALA A 139 -4.79 -4.63 -3.51
C ALA A 139 -5.16 -3.70 -2.34
N VAL A 140 -6.29 -2.98 -2.40
CA VAL A 140 -6.70 -2.09 -1.30
C VAL A 140 -6.94 -2.85 0.02
N PRO A 141 -7.77 -3.92 0.06
CA PRO A 141 -7.93 -4.70 1.28
C PRO A 141 -6.64 -5.36 1.75
N ALA A 142 -5.82 -5.89 0.84
CA ALA A 142 -4.52 -6.47 1.16
C ALA A 142 -3.60 -5.44 1.83
N THR A 143 -3.51 -4.23 1.28
CA THR A 143 -2.73 -3.13 1.85
C THR A 143 -3.18 -2.75 3.25
N PHE A 144 -4.49 -2.64 3.51
CA PHE A 144 -4.96 -2.32 4.85
C PHE A 144 -4.73 -3.44 5.86
N PHE A 145 -4.89 -4.70 5.45
CA PHE A 145 -4.56 -5.83 6.29
C PHE A 145 -3.05 -5.90 6.58
N ALA A 146 -2.21 -5.67 5.58
CA ALA A 146 -0.77 -5.53 5.76
C ALA A 146 -0.42 -4.38 6.72
N ALA A 147 -1.05 -3.21 6.60
CA ALA A 147 -0.85 -2.09 7.51
C ALA A 147 -1.22 -2.46 8.96
N TYR A 148 -2.31 -3.20 9.16
CA TYR A 148 -2.67 -3.76 10.47
C TYR A 148 -1.56 -4.67 11.03
N LEU A 149 -1.02 -5.59 10.22
CA LEU A 149 0.10 -6.45 10.62
C LEU A 149 1.37 -5.64 10.94
N GLY A 150 1.64 -4.58 10.17
CA GLY A 150 2.75 -3.65 10.41
C GLY A 150 2.61 -2.95 11.77
N GLY A 151 1.41 -2.46 12.08
CA GLY A 151 1.09 -1.93 13.41
C GLY A 151 1.29 -2.98 14.50
N HIS A 152 0.86 -4.21 14.29
CA HIS A 152 1.04 -5.30 15.23
C HIS A 152 2.53 -5.61 15.50
N LEU A 153 3.40 -5.54 14.49
CA LEU A 153 4.86 -5.67 14.65
C LEU A 153 5.45 -4.60 15.55
N VAL A 154 4.96 -3.35 15.43
CA VAL A 154 5.42 -2.22 16.24
C VAL A 154 4.86 -2.30 17.65
N TYR A 155 3.53 -2.36 17.80
CA TYR A 155 2.86 -2.20 19.10
C TYR A 155 2.90 -3.46 19.98
N VAL A 156 2.89 -4.66 19.39
CA VAL A 156 2.90 -5.92 20.16
C VAL A 156 4.30 -6.50 20.26
N TYR A 157 5.09 -6.43 19.19
CA TYR A 157 6.43 -7.03 19.15
C TYR A 157 7.57 -6.02 19.29
N GLY A 158 7.28 -4.73 19.48
CA GLY A 158 8.29 -3.68 19.69
C GLY A 158 9.27 -3.54 18.52
N MET A 159 8.86 -3.87 17.29
CA MET A 159 9.70 -3.67 16.11
C MET A 159 9.86 -2.17 15.83
N GLY A 160 11.09 -1.72 15.55
CA GLY A 160 11.39 -0.31 15.28
C GLY A 160 11.40 0.61 16.52
N ILE A 161 10.83 0.19 17.65
CA ILE A 161 10.97 0.91 18.92
C ILE A 161 12.33 0.51 19.50
N GLY A 162 13.30 1.41 19.43
CA GLY A 162 14.60 1.22 20.06
C GLY A 162 14.38 0.76 21.49
N ARG A 163 14.95 -0.39 21.88
CA ARG A 163 14.92 -0.87 23.27
C ARG A 163 15.43 0.30 24.10
N GLY A 164 14.53 0.96 24.83
CA GLY A 164 14.86 2.14 25.63
C GLY A 164 16.12 1.84 26.41
N SER A 165 17.15 2.65 26.20
CA SER A 165 18.38 2.74 26.97
C SER A 165 18.40 1.80 28.19
N SER A 166 18.85 0.56 28.00
CA SER A 166 19.41 -0.22 29.10
C SER A 166 20.85 0.25 29.34
N LYS A 167 21.08 1.56 29.45
CA LYS A 167 22.13 2.06 30.33
C LYS A 167 21.60 1.81 31.73
N ALA A 168 21.80 0.58 32.20
CA ALA A 168 21.78 0.30 33.62
C ALA A 168 22.62 1.37 34.30
N LYS A 169 21.97 2.12 35.20
CA LYS A 169 22.59 3.08 36.09
C LYS A 169 23.75 2.35 36.79
N LYS A 170 25.00 2.56 36.38
CA LYS A 170 26.13 2.22 37.25
C LYS A 170 26.08 3.24 38.37
N SER A 171 25.56 2.82 39.52
CA SER A 171 25.83 3.49 40.78
C SER A 171 27.34 3.37 41.02
N ASN A 172 28.05 4.48 40.85
CA ASN A 172 29.29 4.69 41.59
C ASN A 172 28.90 5.29 42.95
#